data_AF-A0AA38Q2E5-F1
#
_entry.id   AF-A0AA38Q2E5-F1
#
_cell.length_a   1.000
_cell.length_b   1.000
_cell.length_c   1.000
_cell.angle_alpha   90.00
_cell.angle_beta   90.00
_cell.angle_gamma   90.00
#
_symmetry.space_group_name_H-M   'P 1'
#
loop_
_entity.id
_entity.type
_entity.pdbx_description
1 polymer ?
#
loop_
_entity_poly.entity_id
_entity_poly.type
_entity_poly.pdbx_seq_one_letter_code
_entity_poly.pdbx_strand_id
1 'polypeptide(L)'
;MAAANITDVDAVLSAYDSVVELLSNWLLLKYDENSDEFYLSSFGSKGLPELKQSVKDHSVVHIAFYHEDSPQIKSNPGFVLINYIPSSITGIRRARALVQSRRVGALFVKTEHATLTIDHLSNLTPSAIHQAVSNPDGVHNIRIERSASSPEPVDLQFPSESMILPIRRSFTETYNPSAISPNYPSPPKSQSLFSSILRRHRGTPKHDVPWESDEDAAPPTPPKDNSAPIASYTLNSRRNITQPNPDLRNSLAEFAFISHPIPTDDEVIVEHPNPPSKSPPQLSTNNVNGALFSIPIGRKWVQDTVYIPDPEERARRRRLAQQQRALEERQALREEMERQERIKEEKQALKRQEEAEEAWRKAMLERELREITAQRRSREQREKEEDARQKREIELRKEMGRKRRIEEHEKLEKWRQQLALEVEEEKKKEEDDRKRADAARKVKVQEMVKEVKMELRSTGWTTAWVTLQTGDSLVWRRRYIKLVGSKILLYRSPKDMNQVLDEVELREQIASLSEPHEGFEELKAIQHSFAIVFKDGREPWSIFGDTEEEKIKMLGMLQYAAGL
;
A
#
# COMPACT_ATOMS: atom_id res chain seq x y z
N MET A 1 9.42 27.90 -17.85
CA MET A 1 9.95 26.56 -18.20
C MET A 1 9.96 25.73 -16.93
N ALA A 2 9.36 24.53 -16.94
CA ALA A 2 9.41 23.65 -15.77
C ALA A 2 10.84 23.11 -15.59
N ALA A 3 11.34 23.10 -14.35
CA ALA A 3 12.66 22.54 -14.02
C ALA A 3 12.72 21.05 -14.37
N ALA A 4 13.93 20.53 -14.65
CA ALA A 4 14.13 19.08 -14.75
C ALA A 4 13.79 18.44 -13.40
N ASN A 5 13.06 17.32 -13.40
CA ASN A 5 12.77 16.59 -12.17
C ASN A 5 13.99 15.73 -11.82
N ILE A 6 14.86 16.26 -10.96
CA ILE A 6 16.05 15.56 -10.44
C ILE A 6 15.92 15.51 -8.93
N THR A 7 16.01 14.32 -8.34
CA THR A 7 15.73 14.10 -6.91
C THR A 7 16.77 14.78 -6.01
N ASP A 8 18.04 14.80 -6.42
CA ASP A 8 19.16 15.46 -5.72
C ASP A 8 20.00 16.27 -6.73
N VAL A 9 19.61 17.52 -6.94
CA VAL A 9 20.25 18.41 -7.91
C VAL A 9 21.70 18.71 -7.52
N ASP A 10 21.98 18.87 -6.22
CA ASP A 10 23.31 19.26 -5.74
C ASP A 10 24.32 18.13 -5.94
N ALA A 11 23.93 16.87 -5.66
CA ALA A 11 24.78 15.71 -5.95
C ALA A 11 25.08 15.55 -7.44
N VAL A 12 24.08 15.78 -8.30
CA VAL A 12 24.25 15.71 -9.76
C VAL A 12 25.18 16.81 -10.26
N LEU A 13 25.02 18.04 -9.78
CA LEU A 13 25.90 19.16 -10.17
C LEU A 13 27.33 18.96 -9.66
N SER A 14 27.52 18.40 -8.46
CA SER A 14 28.86 18.07 -7.95
C SER A 14 29.55 16.99 -8.80
N ALA A 15 28.82 15.95 -9.21
CA ALA A 15 29.34 14.92 -10.12
C ALA A 15 29.63 15.49 -11.53
N TYR A 16 28.78 16.39 -12.03
CA TYR A 16 29.00 17.10 -13.30
C TYR A 16 30.26 17.96 -13.24
N ASP A 17 30.43 18.75 -12.19
CA ASP A 17 31.62 19.59 -12.00
C ASP A 17 32.89 18.73 -11.92
N SER A 18 32.83 17.56 -11.28
CA SER A 18 33.94 16.60 -11.26
C SER A 18 34.30 16.08 -12.66
N VAL A 19 33.33 15.94 -13.57
CA VAL A 19 33.58 15.54 -14.97
C VAL A 19 34.14 16.69 -15.79
N VAL A 20 33.64 17.91 -15.60
CA VAL A 20 34.12 19.12 -16.30
C VAL A 20 35.56 19.46 -15.87
N GLU A 21 35.89 19.27 -14.58
CA GLU A 21 37.23 19.44 -14.01
C GLU A 21 38.17 18.27 -14.34
N LEU A 22 37.71 17.28 -15.10
CA LEU A 22 38.47 16.10 -15.53
C LEU A 22 38.94 15.21 -14.36
N LEU A 23 38.32 15.33 -13.19
CA LEU A 23 38.53 14.42 -12.05
C LEU A 23 37.81 13.08 -12.25
N SER A 24 36.71 13.11 -13.00
CA SER A 24 35.94 11.95 -13.44
C SER A 24 35.75 12.00 -14.96
N ASN A 25 35.56 10.84 -15.59
CA ASN A 25 35.28 10.78 -17.03
C ASN A 25 33.78 10.78 -17.32
N TRP A 26 32.96 10.33 -16.39
CA TRP A 26 31.53 10.18 -16.63
C TRP A 26 30.69 10.22 -15.37
N LEU A 27 29.43 10.60 -15.54
CA LEU A 27 28.35 10.39 -14.57
C LEU A 27 27.18 9.70 -15.27
N LEU A 28 26.38 8.97 -14.50
CA LEU A 28 25.24 8.20 -14.96
C LEU A 28 24.02 8.52 -14.09
N LEU A 29 22.96 8.97 -14.74
CA LEU A 29 21.63 9.16 -14.16
C LEU A 29 20.73 8.01 -14.57
N LYS A 30 19.90 7.55 -13.63
CA LYS A 30 18.89 6.52 -13.87
C LYS A 30 17.50 7.14 -13.77
N TYR A 31 16.63 6.80 -14.72
CA TYR A 31 15.23 7.23 -14.72
C TYR A 31 14.40 6.35 -13.80
N ASP A 32 13.61 6.93 -12.91
CA ASP A 32 12.60 6.20 -12.15
C ASP A 32 11.25 6.26 -12.88
N GLU A 33 10.72 5.09 -13.26
CA GLU A 33 9.46 4.99 -13.97
C GLU A 33 8.24 5.42 -13.13
N ASN A 34 8.35 5.35 -11.80
CA ASN A 34 7.21 5.65 -10.93
C ASN A 34 7.07 7.14 -10.63
N SER A 35 8.18 7.86 -10.58
CA SER A 35 8.22 9.27 -10.19
C SER A 35 8.47 10.23 -11.35
N ASP A 36 8.82 9.72 -12.54
CA ASP A 36 9.25 10.53 -13.70
C ASP A 36 10.44 11.45 -13.34
N GLU A 37 11.31 11.01 -12.42
CA GLU A 37 12.51 11.72 -11.95
C GLU A 37 13.81 11.01 -12.33
N PHE A 38 14.90 11.77 -12.42
CA PHE A 38 16.26 11.24 -12.54
C PHE A 38 17.00 11.32 -11.20
N TYR A 39 17.71 10.25 -10.86
CA TYR A 39 18.64 10.24 -9.74
C TYR A 39 20.05 9.84 -10.19
N LEU A 40 21.06 10.35 -9.49
CA LEU A 40 22.45 10.00 -9.72
C LEU A 40 22.66 8.53 -9.35
N SER A 41 22.96 7.70 -10.36
CA SER A 41 23.21 6.28 -10.14
C SER A 41 24.66 5.99 -9.82
N SER A 42 25.60 6.61 -10.54
CA SER A 42 27.05 6.44 -10.34
C SER A 42 27.85 7.47 -11.15
N PHE A 43 29.12 7.63 -10.84
CA PHE A 43 30.10 8.38 -11.63
C PHE A 43 31.48 7.70 -11.48
N GLY A 44 32.39 7.92 -12.42
CA GLY A 44 33.67 7.20 -12.44
C GLY A 44 34.73 7.79 -13.36
N SER A 45 35.95 7.25 -13.25
CA SER A 45 37.17 7.74 -13.91
C SER A 45 37.92 6.67 -14.72
N LYS A 46 37.32 5.50 -14.95
CA LYS A 46 37.90 4.44 -15.81
C LYS A 46 37.28 4.41 -17.20
N GLY A 47 36.78 5.56 -17.66
CA GLY A 47 36.26 5.77 -19.00
C GLY A 47 35.08 4.87 -19.40
N LEU A 48 34.97 4.60 -20.72
CA LEU A 48 33.82 3.94 -21.32
C LEU A 48 33.54 2.50 -20.83
N PRO A 49 34.55 1.63 -20.61
CA PRO A 49 34.30 0.27 -20.14
C PRO A 49 33.60 0.23 -18.77
N GLU A 50 33.99 1.12 -17.86
CA GLU A 50 33.38 1.24 -16.54
C GLU A 50 31.97 1.81 -16.62
N LEU A 51 31.75 2.85 -17.45
CA LEU A 51 30.41 3.37 -17.73
C LEU A 51 29.48 2.24 -18.20
N LYS A 52 29.90 1.41 -19.16
CA LYS A 52 29.09 0.26 -19.63
C LYS A 52 28.77 -0.73 -18.52
N GLN A 53 29.74 -1.04 -17.66
CA GLN A 53 29.55 -1.98 -16.56
C GLN A 53 28.62 -1.42 -15.47
N SER A 54 28.57 -0.10 -15.30
CA SER A 54 27.71 0.56 -14.32
C SER A 54 26.22 0.51 -14.68
N VAL A 55 25.88 0.30 -15.97
CA VAL A 55 24.51 0.09 -16.44
C VAL A 55 24.06 -1.33 -16.11
N LYS A 56 23.56 -1.53 -14.88
CA LYS A 56 23.11 -2.84 -14.38
C LYS A 56 21.77 -3.27 -15.00
N ASP A 57 20.87 -2.32 -15.18
CA ASP A 57 19.49 -2.57 -15.60
C ASP A 57 19.29 -2.17 -17.06
N HIS A 58 19.22 -3.17 -17.94
CA HIS A 58 19.08 -2.97 -19.37
C HIS A 58 17.63 -2.69 -19.79
N SER A 59 16.69 -2.69 -18.83
CA SER A 59 15.27 -2.44 -19.07
C SER A 59 14.86 -0.99 -18.79
N VAL A 60 15.74 -0.21 -18.15
CA VAL A 60 15.45 1.16 -17.70
C VAL A 60 16.24 2.19 -18.51
N VAL A 61 15.68 3.38 -18.66
CA VAL A 61 16.34 4.52 -19.30
C VAL A 61 17.48 5.04 -18.44
N HIS A 62 18.63 5.26 -19.08
CA HIS A 62 19.78 5.91 -18.46
C HIS A 62 20.25 7.11 -19.28
N ILE A 63 20.73 8.14 -18.60
CA ILE A 63 21.38 9.30 -19.22
C ILE A 63 22.79 9.37 -18.65
N ALA A 64 23.80 9.34 -19.51
CA ALA A 64 25.18 9.53 -19.10
C ALA A 64 25.73 10.84 -19.66
N PHE A 65 26.56 11.52 -18.88
CA PHE A 65 27.39 12.62 -19.38
C PHE A 65 28.84 12.13 -19.36
N TYR A 66 29.50 12.14 -20.52
CA TYR A 66 30.80 11.48 -20.73
C TYR A 66 31.79 12.45 -21.39
N HIS A 67 33.03 12.45 -20.88
CA HIS A 67 34.17 13.15 -21.44
C HIS A 67 35.04 12.19 -22.27
N GLU A 68 35.23 12.50 -23.55
CA GLU A 68 36.09 11.77 -24.47
C GLU A 68 37.55 12.24 -24.40
N ASP A 69 38.42 11.42 -23.84
CA ASP A 69 39.86 11.68 -23.71
C ASP A 69 40.65 11.32 -24.99
N SER A 70 40.13 11.68 -26.17
CA SER A 70 40.78 11.37 -27.44
C SER A 70 41.76 12.48 -27.84
N PRO A 71 43.06 12.19 -28.00
CA PRO A 71 44.07 13.19 -28.38
C PRO A 71 43.89 13.73 -29.81
N GLN A 72 42.95 13.16 -30.58
CA GLN A 72 42.63 13.57 -31.94
C GLN A 72 41.72 14.80 -32.00
N ILE A 73 41.04 15.14 -30.89
CA ILE A 73 40.15 16.30 -30.81
C ILE A 73 40.98 17.53 -30.43
N LYS A 74 41.51 18.22 -31.45
CA LYS A 74 42.54 19.25 -31.28
C LYS A 74 42.07 20.58 -30.68
N SER A 75 40.77 20.81 -30.45
CA SER A 75 40.29 22.16 -30.14
C SER A 75 39.26 22.31 -29.02
N ASN A 76 38.74 21.26 -28.38
CA ASN A 76 37.91 21.37 -27.16
C ASN A 76 37.75 20.00 -26.48
N PRO A 77 37.60 19.94 -25.15
CA PRO A 77 37.17 18.71 -24.47
C PRO A 77 35.85 18.23 -25.05
N GLY A 78 35.84 16.99 -25.53
CA GLY A 78 34.70 16.38 -26.19
C GLY A 78 33.69 15.85 -25.18
N PHE A 79 32.65 16.63 -24.88
CA PHE A 79 31.57 16.16 -24.00
C PHE A 79 30.40 15.61 -24.82
N VAL A 80 29.83 14.50 -24.36
CA VAL A 80 28.65 13.89 -24.96
C VAL A 80 27.62 13.54 -23.89
N LEU A 81 26.37 13.88 -24.16
CA LEU A 81 25.19 13.44 -23.42
C LEU A 81 24.62 12.20 -24.12
N ILE A 82 24.78 11.05 -23.48
CA ILE A 82 24.39 9.74 -24.00
C ILE A 82 23.03 9.36 -23.42
N ASN A 83 22.04 9.21 -24.28
CA ASN A 83 20.70 8.71 -23.94
C ASN A 83 20.60 7.22 -24.26
N TYR A 84 20.69 6.38 -23.24
CA TYR A 84 20.43 4.94 -23.37
C TYR A 84 18.95 4.67 -23.12
N ILE A 85 18.22 4.37 -24.20
CA ILE A 85 16.78 4.07 -24.15
C ILE A 85 16.52 2.70 -24.75
N PRO A 86 16.39 1.66 -23.89
CA PRO A 86 16.16 0.29 -24.33
C PRO A 86 14.99 0.16 -25.30
N SER A 87 15.08 -0.79 -26.24
CA SER A 87 14.00 -1.07 -27.19
C SER A 87 12.71 -1.57 -26.52
N SER A 88 12.77 -2.05 -25.28
CA SER A 88 11.62 -2.46 -24.48
C SER A 88 10.78 -1.28 -23.96
N ILE A 89 11.31 -0.06 -23.97
CA ILE A 89 10.60 1.13 -23.51
C ILE A 89 9.57 1.57 -24.54
N THR A 90 8.33 1.80 -24.09
CA THR A 90 7.21 2.27 -24.93
C THR A 90 7.48 3.65 -25.55
N GLY A 91 6.82 3.95 -26.68
CA GLY A 91 7.01 5.22 -27.41
C GLY A 91 6.80 6.46 -26.53
N ILE A 92 5.74 6.48 -25.73
CA ILE A 92 5.43 7.58 -24.80
C ILE A 92 6.55 7.78 -23.77
N ARG A 93 7.00 6.70 -23.12
CA ARG A 93 8.05 6.77 -22.10
C ARG A 93 9.37 7.25 -22.70
N ARG A 94 9.71 6.75 -23.88
CA ARG A 94 10.88 7.19 -24.64
C ARG A 94 10.82 8.68 -24.98
N ALA A 95 9.66 9.18 -25.43
CA ALA A 95 9.48 10.61 -25.70
C ALA A 95 9.66 11.46 -24.43
N ARG A 96 9.07 11.04 -23.29
CA ARG A 96 9.25 11.72 -22.00
C ARG A 96 10.71 11.73 -21.54
N ALA A 97 11.39 10.59 -21.62
CA ALA A 97 12.81 10.46 -21.32
C ALA A 97 13.68 11.42 -22.15
N LEU A 98 13.42 11.53 -23.45
CA LEU A 98 14.15 12.45 -24.33
C LEU A 98 13.87 13.92 -24.00
N VAL A 99 12.62 14.27 -23.67
CA VAL A 99 12.28 15.63 -23.23
C VAL A 99 13.01 15.99 -21.94
N GLN A 100 13.01 15.07 -20.96
CA GLN A 100 13.72 15.29 -19.71
C GLN A 100 15.23 15.32 -19.90
N SER A 101 15.79 14.48 -20.79
CA SER A 101 17.21 14.51 -21.16
C SER A 101 17.65 15.87 -21.68
N ARG A 102 16.87 16.52 -22.55
CA ARG A 102 17.15 17.88 -23.01
C ARG A 102 17.17 18.89 -21.86
N ARG A 103 16.32 18.70 -20.85
CA ARG A 103 16.31 19.57 -19.65
C ARG A 103 17.53 19.32 -18.78
N VAL A 104 17.97 18.06 -18.62
CA VAL A 104 19.22 17.71 -17.94
C VAL A 104 20.41 18.34 -18.68
N GLY A 105 20.48 18.20 -20.00
CA GLY A 105 21.51 18.85 -20.82
C GLY A 105 21.52 20.37 -20.65
N ALA A 106 20.34 21.00 -20.53
CA ALA A 106 20.22 22.43 -20.28
C ALA A 106 20.72 22.87 -18.88
N LEU A 107 20.87 21.96 -17.91
CA LEU A 107 21.53 22.25 -16.63
C LEU A 107 23.06 22.22 -16.75
N PHE A 108 23.59 21.52 -17.74
CA PHE A 108 25.03 21.38 -18.00
C PHE A 108 25.57 22.53 -18.87
N VAL A 109 25.41 23.76 -18.35
CA VAL A 109 25.67 25.00 -19.11
C VAL A 109 27.16 25.31 -19.26
N LYS A 110 28.06 24.73 -18.45
CA LYS A 110 29.49 25.06 -18.47
C LYS A 110 30.20 24.58 -19.74
N THR A 111 29.59 23.66 -20.48
CA THR A 111 30.24 22.94 -21.58
C THR A 111 29.28 22.70 -22.74
N GLU A 112 29.73 22.99 -23.96
CA GLU A 112 29.09 22.48 -25.17
C GLU A 112 29.19 20.95 -25.19
N HIS A 113 28.10 20.28 -25.53
CA HIS A 113 28.06 18.82 -25.57
C HIS A 113 27.24 18.33 -26.76
N ALA A 114 27.70 17.25 -27.40
CA ALA A 114 26.91 16.53 -28.39
C ALA A 114 25.85 15.66 -27.72
N THR A 115 24.78 15.30 -28.43
CA THR A 115 23.80 14.32 -27.93
C THR A 115 23.87 13.04 -28.76
N LEU A 116 23.98 11.89 -28.09
CA LEU A 116 24.01 10.57 -28.70
C LEU A 116 22.89 9.70 -28.12
N THR A 117 21.96 9.23 -28.95
CA THR A 117 20.90 8.33 -28.48
C THR A 117 21.13 6.92 -29.01
N ILE A 118 21.07 5.95 -28.11
CA ILE A 118 21.30 4.52 -28.39
C ILE A 118 20.22 3.67 -27.75
N ASP A 119 19.92 2.53 -28.37
CA ASP A 119 18.95 1.54 -27.87
C ASP A 119 19.60 0.28 -27.30
N HIS A 120 20.87 0.04 -27.60
CA HIS A 120 21.66 -1.10 -27.13
C HIS A 120 23.08 -0.68 -26.70
N LEU A 121 23.61 -1.25 -25.61
CA LEU A 121 24.94 -0.90 -25.08
C LEU A 121 26.10 -1.31 -26.01
N SER A 122 25.88 -2.24 -26.94
CA SER A 122 26.87 -2.58 -27.97
C SER A 122 27.10 -1.42 -28.95
N ASN A 123 26.10 -0.56 -29.17
CA ASN A 123 26.20 0.60 -30.05
C ASN A 123 27.02 1.73 -29.44
N LEU A 124 27.17 1.70 -28.11
CA LEU A 124 27.99 2.66 -27.38
C LEU A 124 29.47 2.36 -27.62
N THR A 125 29.98 2.73 -28.80
CA THR A 125 31.38 2.49 -29.20
C THR A 125 32.19 3.77 -29.10
N PRO A 126 33.52 3.69 -28.91
CA PRO A 126 34.38 4.87 -28.98
C PRO A 126 34.21 5.66 -30.28
N SER A 127 34.05 4.96 -31.42
CA SER A 127 33.82 5.59 -32.73
C SER A 127 32.48 6.35 -32.80
N ALA A 128 31.41 5.81 -32.20
CA ALA A 128 30.12 6.49 -32.15
C ALA A 128 30.18 7.78 -31.32
N ILE A 129 30.86 7.73 -30.18
CA ILE A 129 31.10 8.90 -29.33
C ILE A 129 31.92 9.93 -30.08
N HIS A 130 33.02 9.50 -30.69
CA HIS A 130 33.90 10.36 -31.49
C HIS A 130 33.17 11.07 -32.63
N GLN A 131 32.32 10.32 -33.36
CA GLN A 131 31.51 10.87 -34.44
C GLN A 131 30.50 11.91 -33.94
N ALA A 132 29.89 11.66 -32.77
CA ALA A 132 28.94 12.57 -32.16
C ALA A 132 29.61 13.87 -31.72
N VAL A 133 30.75 13.77 -31.03
CA VAL A 133 31.56 14.91 -30.58
C VAL A 133 32.11 15.71 -31.75
N SER A 134 32.49 15.06 -32.84
CA SER A 134 32.99 15.73 -34.05
C SER A 134 31.91 16.53 -34.79
N ASN A 135 30.63 16.23 -34.56
CA ASN A 135 29.48 16.89 -35.21
C ASN A 135 28.38 17.18 -34.18
N PRO A 136 28.58 18.15 -33.26
CA PRO A 136 27.68 18.36 -32.12
C PRO A 136 26.25 18.74 -32.51
N ASP A 137 26.07 19.43 -33.64
CA ASP A 137 24.76 19.80 -34.19
C ASP A 137 24.02 18.64 -34.88
N GLY A 138 24.69 17.51 -35.09
CA GLY A 138 24.14 16.33 -35.73
C GLY A 138 23.20 15.55 -34.82
N VAL A 139 22.11 15.03 -35.38
CA VAL A 139 21.26 14.07 -34.68
C VAL A 139 21.87 12.68 -34.82
N HIS A 140 22.52 12.20 -33.76
CA HIS A 140 23.16 10.87 -33.74
C HIS A 140 22.24 9.86 -33.05
N ASN A 141 21.49 9.10 -33.86
CA ASN A 141 20.66 7.98 -33.40
C ASN A 141 21.22 6.69 -33.99
N ILE A 142 21.84 5.85 -33.15
CA ILE A 142 22.34 4.54 -33.59
C ILE A 142 21.39 3.48 -33.06
N ARG A 143 20.51 3.01 -33.95
CA ARG A 143 19.60 1.90 -33.70
C ARG A 143 20.20 0.63 -34.29
N ILE A 144 20.21 -0.47 -33.55
CA ILE A 144 20.36 -1.77 -34.22
C ILE A 144 19.03 -1.97 -34.94
N GLU A 145 18.99 -1.65 -36.24
CA GLU A 145 18.00 -2.28 -37.08
C GLU A 145 18.25 -3.78 -36.95
N ARG A 146 17.41 -4.46 -36.15
CA ARG A 146 17.33 -5.92 -36.22
C ARG A 146 16.99 -6.17 -37.67
N SER A 147 17.98 -6.58 -38.45
CA SER A 147 17.77 -7.03 -39.82
C SER A 147 16.70 -8.10 -39.74
N ALA A 148 15.47 -7.72 -40.08
CA ALA A 148 14.40 -8.66 -40.34
C ALA A 148 14.71 -9.30 -41.71
N SER A 149 15.85 -9.97 -41.81
CA SER A 149 16.19 -10.81 -42.95
C SER A 149 15.59 -12.18 -42.71
N SER A 150 14.28 -12.28 -42.87
CA SER A 150 13.73 -13.46 -43.55
C SER A 150 13.85 -13.15 -45.04
N PRO A 151 14.61 -13.94 -45.84
CA PRO A 151 14.68 -13.69 -47.26
C PRO A 151 13.34 -14.07 -47.88
N GLU A 152 12.52 -13.08 -48.23
CA GLU A 152 11.49 -13.30 -49.24
C GLU A 152 12.19 -13.53 -50.61
N PRO A 153 11.73 -14.51 -51.39
CA PRO A 153 12.27 -14.76 -52.73
C PRO A 153 11.90 -13.59 -53.64
N VAL A 154 12.91 -12.87 -54.11
CA VAL A 154 12.76 -11.84 -55.14
C VAL A 154 12.45 -12.54 -56.47
N ASP A 155 11.21 -12.43 -56.93
CA ASP A 155 10.82 -12.76 -58.30
C ASP A 155 11.43 -11.72 -59.24
N LEU A 156 12.44 -12.14 -60.00
CA LEU A 156 13.07 -11.36 -61.06
C LEU A 156 12.48 -11.77 -62.42
N GLN A 157 11.74 -10.86 -63.04
CA GLN A 157 11.63 -10.78 -64.50
C GLN A 157 11.67 -9.31 -64.91
N PHE A 158 12.80 -8.86 -65.45
CA PHE A 158 12.92 -8.17 -66.75
C PHE A 158 14.41 -8.00 -67.11
N PRO A 159 14.82 -8.20 -68.38
CA PRO A 159 16.22 -8.28 -68.76
C PRO A 159 16.76 -6.91 -69.16
N SER A 160 17.96 -6.57 -68.70
CA SER A 160 18.82 -5.61 -69.36
C SER A 160 20.11 -6.29 -69.81
N GLU A 161 20.36 -6.10 -71.09
CA GLU A 161 21.37 -6.71 -71.93
C GLU A 161 22.66 -5.87 -71.85
N SER A 162 23.79 -6.45 -71.44
CA SER A 162 25.14 -6.01 -71.84
C SER A 162 26.24 -6.99 -71.39
N MET A 163 26.57 -7.85 -72.35
CA MET A 163 27.86 -8.44 -72.74
C MET A 163 29.17 -8.23 -71.92
N ILE A 164 29.98 -9.34 -71.92
CA ILE A 164 31.47 -9.47 -71.83
C ILE A 164 32.07 -9.44 -70.39
N LEU A 165 32.83 -10.39 -69.84
CA LEU A 165 33.50 -11.65 -70.24
C LEU A 165 33.84 -12.47 -68.94
N PRO A 166 34.29 -13.74 -69.03
CA PRO A 166 34.17 -14.74 -67.98
C PRO A 166 35.48 -15.04 -67.22
N ILE A 167 35.37 -15.47 -65.96
CA ILE A 167 36.41 -16.26 -65.30
C ILE A 167 35.77 -17.48 -64.63
N ARG A 168 36.13 -18.64 -65.20
CA ARG A 168 36.02 -19.99 -64.64
C ARG A 168 36.50 -20.05 -63.18
N ARG A 169 35.77 -20.78 -62.34
CA ARG A 169 36.32 -21.99 -61.69
C ARG A 169 35.21 -22.90 -61.16
N SER A 170 35.35 -24.14 -61.61
CA SER A 170 34.64 -25.37 -61.32
C SER A 170 34.73 -25.79 -59.85
N PHE A 171 33.66 -26.40 -59.34
CA PHE A 171 33.74 -27.76 -58.76
C PHE A 171 32.37 -28.46 -58.86
N THR A 172 32.37 -29.57 -59.59
CA THR A 172 31.36 -30.64 -59.69
C THR A 172 31.28 -31.39 -58.35
N GLU A 173 30.11 -31.87 -57.91
CA GLU A 173 29.63 -33.29 -57.92
C GLU A 173 28.52 -33.36 -56.84
N THR A 174 27.37 -34.07 -56.87
CA THR A 174 26.82 -35.15 -57.72
C THR A 174 25.29 -35.26 -57.44
N TYR A 175 24.49 -35.55 -58.49
CA TYR A 175 23.24 -36.36 -58.62
C TYR A 175 22.34 -36.66 -57.38
N ASN A 176 21.00 -36.65 -57.45
CA ASN A 176 20.12 -37.43 -58.35
C ASN A 176 18.62 -36.96 -58.20
N PRO A 177 17.71 -37.18 -59.19
CA PRO A 177 16.46 -36.42 -59.36
C PRO A 177 15.15 -37.21 -59.10
N SER A 178 14.03 -36.47 -59.23
CA SER A 178 12.67 -36.92 -59.60
C SER A 178 11.68 -37.20 -58.47
N ALA A 179 10.69 -36.32 -58.30
CA ALA A 179 9.31 -36.72 -58.04
C ALA A 179 8.33 -35.61 -58.48
N ILE A 180 7.37 -36.01 -59.31
CA ILE A 180 6.27 -35.22 -59.86
C ILE A 180 5.06 -35.31 -58.91
N SER A 181 4.38 -34.16 -58.72
CA SER A 181 3.01 -33.81 -58.30
C SER A 181 1.99 -34.92 -57.95
N PRO A 182 0.98 -34.65 -57.05
CA PRO A 182 -0.21 -33.89 -57.48
C PRO A 182 -0.93 -33.02 -56.43
N ASN A 183 -1.26 -31.80 -56.87
CA ASN A 183 -2.57 -31.15 -56.88
C ASN A 183 -3.77 -31.94 -56.29
N TYR A 184 -4.47 -31.41 -55.28
CA TYR A 184 -5.91 -31.62 -54.97
C TYR A 184 -6.39 -30.67 -53.83
N PRO A 185 -7.71 -30.49 -53.61
CA PRO A 185 -8.34 -29.17 -53.45
C PRO A 185 -8.77 -28.84 -52.02
N SER A 186 -9.07 -27.55 -51.81
CA SER A 186 -9.70 -26.98 -50.61
C SER A 186 -11.07 -27.59 -50.26
N PRO A 187 -11.39 -27.72 -48.96
CA PRO A 187 -12.78 -27.75 -48.48
C PRO A 187 -13.13 -26.53 -47.59
N PRO A 188 -14.43 -26.32 -47.29
CA PRO A 188 -15.01 -24.99 -47.12
C PRO A 188 -15.26 -24.55 -45.66
N LYS A 189 -15.55 -23.25 -45.56
CA LYS A 189 -16.17 -22.47 -44.48
C LYS A 189 -17.01 -23.25 -43.45
N SER A 190 -16.73 -23.04 -42.16
CA SER A 190 -17.67 -23.17 -41.04
C SER A 190 -17.43 -22.02 -40.05
N GLN A 191 -18.31 -21.01 -39.97
CA GLN A 191 -19.43 -20.93 -39.02
C GLN A 191 -19.02 -21.02 -37.54
N SER A 192 -18.85 -19.83 -36.95
CA SER A 192 -19.46 -19.35 -35.70
C SER A 192 -19.84 -20.42 -34.65
N LEU A 193 -19.06 -20.50 -33.58
CA LEU A 193 -19.45 -21.06 -32.30
C LEU A 193 -18.93 -20.14 -31.20
N PHE A 194 -19.83 -19.59 -30.38
CA PHE A 194 -19.75 -19.38 -28.92
C PHE A 194 -20.78 -18.33 -28.48
N SER A 195 -22.05 -18.74 -28.44
CA SER A 195 -23.07 -18.11 -27.62
C SER A 195 -23.92 -19.21 -26.97
N SER A 196 -23.86 -19.31 -25.65
CA SER A 196 -24.90 -19.84 -24.72
C SER A 196 -24.30 -20.47 -23.46
N ILE A 197 -24.15 -19.67 -22.39
CA ILE A 197 -24.17 -20.20 -21.01
C ILE A 197 -25.08 -19.30 -20.17
N LEU A 198 -26.37 -19.60 -20.23
CA LEU A 198 -27.33 -19.35 -19.15
C LEU A 198 -28.31 -20.52 -19.19
N ARG A 199 -28.42 -21.30 -18.11
CA ARG A 199 -29.70 -21.71 -17.50
C ARG A 199 -29.56 -22.76 -16.40
N ARG A 200 -30.10 -22.34 -15.26
CA ARG A 200 -31.09 -23.03 -14.40
C ARG A 200 -30.66 -24.31 -13.66
N HIS A 201 -30.78 -24.22 -12.34
CA HIS A 201 -31.54 -25.21 -11.59
C HIS A 201 -32.62 -24.51 -10.76
N ARG A 202 -33.88 -24.75 -11.11
CA ARG A 202 -35.11 -24.32 -10.41
C ARG A 202 -35.81 -25.62 -10.04
N GLY A 203 -35.77 -25.99 -8.76
CA GLY A 203 -36.48 -27.15 -8.21
C GLY A 203 -37.64 -26.67 -7.34
N THR A 204 -38.84 -27.08 -7.72
CA THR A 204 -40.16 -26.78 -7.12
C THR A 204 -40.53 -27.73 -5.96
N PRO A 205 -41.61 -27.45 -5.20
CA PRO A 205 -41.77 -27.82 -3.80
C PRO A 205 -42.70 -29.02 -3.57
N LYS A 206 -42.68 -29.57 -2.35
CA LYS A 206 -43.81 -30.09 -1.53
C LYS A 206 -43.27 -31.01 -0.43
N HIS A 207 -43.50 -30.69 0.85
CA HIS A 207 -44.35 -31.49 1.73
C HIS A 207 -44.47 -30.82 3.11
N ASP A 208 -45.72 -30.64 3.57
CA ASP A 208 -46.08 -30.22 4.93
C ASP A 208 -45.74 -31.32 5.95
N VAL A 209 -45.09 -30.94 7.05
CA VAL A 209 -45.38 -31.46 8.41
C VAL A 209 -45.02 -30.37 9.45
N PRO A 210 -45.92 -30.04 10.39
CA PRO A 210 -45.70 -29.01 11.41
C PRO A 210 -45.32 -29.61 12.76
N TRP A 211 -44.13 -29.32 13.29
CA TRP A 211 -43.84 -29.49 14.73
C TRP A 211 -42.87 -28.41 15.21
N GLU A 212 -43.30 -27.75 16.28
CA GLU A 212 -42.57 -26.84 17.17
C GLU A 212 -41.25 -27.46 17.64
N SER A 213 -40.19 -26.64 17.69
CA SER A 213 -39.17 -26.62 18.75
C SER A 213 -38.18 -25.49 18.44
N ASP A 214 -38.44 -24.32 19.04
CA ASP A 214 -37.41 -23.30 19.25
C ASP A 214 -36.47 -23.81 20.36
N GLU A 215 -35.22 -24.14 20.01
CA GLU A 215 -34.12 -24.08 20.96
C GLU A 215 -32.88 -23.46 20.30
N ASP A 216 -32.30 -22.52 21.05
CA ASP A 216 -31.19 -21.63 20.76
C ASP A 216 -29.98 -22.29 20.07
N ALA A 217 -29.70 -21.88 18.83
CA ALA A 217 -28.38 -21.99 18.24
C ALA A 217 -27.66 -20.64 18.33
N ALA A 218 -26.53 -20.61 19.05
CA ALA A 218 -25.65 -19.44 19.18
C ALA A 218 -25.18 -18.91 17.81
N PRO A 219 -24.94 -17.59 17.66
CA PRO A 219 -24.47 -17.05 16.39
C PRO A 219 -23.07 -17.57 16.04
N PRO A 220 -22.78 -17.79 14.74
CA PRO A 220 -21.47 -18.25 14.30
C PRO A 220 -20.39 -17.22 14.63
N THR A 221 -19.25 -17.70 15.12
CA THR A 221 -18.04 -16.89 15.32
C THR A 221 -17.52 -16.36 13.99
N PRO A 222 -16.98 -15.11 13.95
CA PRO A 222 -16.50 -14.49 12.71
C PRO A 222 -15.29 -15.21 12.11
N PRO A 223 -15.04 -15.04 10.79
CA PRO A 223 -13.92 -15.69 10.09
C PRO A 223 -12.56 -15.22 10.61
N LYS A 224 -11.64 -16.17 10.65
CA LYS A 224 -10.26 -16.03 11.15
C LYS A 224 -9.38 -15.46 10.03
N ASP A 225 -8.93 -14.22 10.18
CA ASP A 225 -8.00 -13.58 9.25
C ASP A 225 -6.60 -14.20 9.37
N ASN A 226 -6.10 -14.69 8.23
CA ASN A 226 -4.73 -15.14 8.04
C ASN A 226 -3.79 -13.92 7.90
N SER A 227 -2.85 -13.81 8.83
CA SER A 227 -1.75 -12.85 8.80
C SER A 227 -0.73 -13.16 7.71
N ALA A 228 -0.49 -12.21 6.80
CA ALA A 228 0.77 -12.07 6.07
C ALA A 228 1.20 -10.58 6.12
N PRO A 229 2.50 -10.28 6.25
CA PRO A 229 2.98 -8.94 6.56
C PRO A 229 3.28 -8.15 5.28
N ILE A 230 2.66 -6.99 5.11
CA ILE A 230 3.16 -5.94 4.22
C ILE A 230 3.16 -4.64 5.02
N ALA A 231 4.37 -4.19 5.35
CA ALA A 231 4.61 -2.90 5.96
C ALA A 231 4.47 -1.81 4.88
N SER A 232 3.53 -0.90 5.08
CA SER A 232 3.48 0.40 4.40
C SER A 232 3.21 1.48 5.45
N TYR A 233 4.21 2.33 5.65
CA TYR A 233 4.14 3.54 6.46
C TYR A 233 4.19 4.74 5.52
N THR A 234 3.04 5.39 5.35
CA THR A 234 2.85 6.79 4.91
C THR A 234 1.48 7.21 5.49
N LEU A 235 1.22 8.38 6.07
CA LEU A 235 1.82 9.70 5.99
C LEU A 235 1.63 10.43 7.33
N ASN A 236 2.52 11.40 7.59
CA ASN A 236 2.12 12.67 8.20
C ASN A 236 2.91 13.78 7.52
N SER A 237 2.26 14.60 6.69
CA SER A 237 2.76 15.94 6.41
C SER A 237 1.62 16.92 6.13
N ARG A 238 1.58 17.92 7.01
CA ARG A 238 0.65 19.04 7.06
C ARG A 238 0.93 20.02 5.92
N ARG A 239 -0.12 20.56 5.33
CA ARG A 239 -0.04 21.77 4.51
C ARG A 239 0.02 23.00 5.42
N ASN A 240 1.11 23.76 5.29
CA ASN A 240 1.21 25.13 5.81
C ASN A 240 0.68 26.10 4.74
N ILE A 241 -0.27 26.95 5.13
CA ILE A 241 -0.69 28.14 4.39
C ILE A 241 -0.10 29.35 5.13
N THR A 242 0.51 30.22 4.34
CA THR A 242 1.26 31.42 4.69
C THR A 242 0.40 32.50 5.35
N GLN A 243 0.89 33.10 6.43
CA GLN A 243 0.44 34.40 6.96
C GLN A 243 1.41 35.52 6.54
N PRO A 244 0.92 36.77 6.51
CA PRO A 244 1.67 37.92 6.99
C PRO A 244 1.01 38.54 8.26
N ASN A 245 1.85 38.90 9.21
CA ASN A 245 1.59 39.67 10.45
C ASN A 245 1.57 41.20 10.12
N PRO A 246 1.32 42.16 11.06
CA PRO A 246 0.95 42.04 12.48
C PRO A 246 -0.19 42.99 12.96
N ASP A 247 -0.78 42.71 14.12
CA ASP A 247 -0.83 43.60 15.31
C ASP A 247 -2.01 43.32 16.27
N LEU A 248 -1.69 43.52 17.56
CA LEU A 248 -2.57 43.78 18.70
C LEU A 248 -3.26 42.60 19.44
N ARG A 249 -2.56 42.17 20.51
CA ARG A 249 -3.00 42.19 21.93
C ARG A 249 -4.43 41.74 22.26
N ASN A 250 -4.53 40.59 22.95
CA ASN A 250 -4.99 40.43 24.34
C ASN A 250 -5.28 38.92 24.59
N SER A 251 -4.44 38.25 25.38
CA SER A 251 -4.71 37.95 26.79
C SER A 251 -5.88 36.97 27.01
N LEU A 252 -5.56 35.69 27.23
CA LEU A 252 -5.78 35.00 28.52
C LEU A 252 -5.15 33.60 28.47
N ALA A 253 -4.38 33.31 29.52
CA ALA A 253 -3.66 32.06 29.76
C ALA A 253 -4.49 31.11 30.63
N GLU A 254 -4.26 29.79 30.47
CA GLU A 254 -4.51 28.63 31.35
C GLU A 254 -4.88 27.45 30.44
N PHE A 255 -4.10 26.39 30.22
CA PHE A 255 -3.39 25.53 31.16
C PHE A 255 -2.11 24.98 30.50
N ALA A 256 -1.02 25.01 31.25
CA ALA A 256 0.27 24.47 30.85
C ALA A 256 0.34 22.95 31.07
N PHE A 257 0.73 22.24 30.02
CA PHE A 257 1.49 21.00 30.07
C PHE A 257 2.84 21.24 30.73
N ILE A 258 3.26 20.41 31.68
CA ILE A 258 4.69 20.14 31.90
C ILE A 258 4.85 18.64 32.21
N SER A 259 5.30 17.90 31.20
CA SER A 259 6.10 16.70 31.36
C SER A 259 7.57 17.12 31.41
N HIS A 260 8.29 16.75 32.47
CA HIS A 260 9.75 16.83 32.48
C HIS A 260 10.39 15.54 33.00
N PRO A 261 11.64 15.27 32.56
CA PRO A 261 12.28 13.96 32.58
C PRO A 261 13.25 13.77 33.77
N ILE A 262 13.69 12.53 33.92
CA ILE A 262 14.72 11.97 34.81
C ILE A 262 16.06 12.74 34.63
N PRO A 263 16.81 13.11 35.70
CA PRO A 263 17.91 12.25 36.18
C PRO A 263 18.22 12.26 37.70
N THR A 264 18.63 11.07 38.17
CA THR A 264 19.69 10.68 39.16
C THR A 264 19.88 11.41 40.51
N ASP A 265 20.14 10.55 41.51
CA ASP A 265 20.71 10.74 42.86
C ASP A 265 19.86 11.49 43.90
N ASP A 266 19.26 10.75 44.83
CA ASP A 266 19.81 10.61 46.19
C ASP A 266 18.95 9.64 47.03
N GLU A 267 19.63 8.88 47.88
CA GLU A 267 19.09 7.82 48.72
C GLU A 267 18.24 8.36 49.89
N VAL A 268 16.99 7.89 50.05
CA VAL A 268 16.36 7.78 51.38
C VAL A 268 15.51 6.50 51.42
N ILE A 269 16.10 5.45 52.00
CA ILE A 269 15.45 4.19 52.35
C ILE A 269 14.81 4.36 53.74
N VAL A 270 13.48 4.22 53.82
CA VAL A 270 12.78 3.83 55.06
C VAL A 270 11.79 2.73 54.68
N GLU A 271 12.26 1.49 54.80
CA GLU A 271 11.46 0.29 54.63
C GLU A 271 11.72 -0.62 55.84
N HIS A 272 10.65 -1.05 56.51
CA HIS A 272 10.66 -2.09 57.55
C HIS A 272 9.21 -2.55 57.83
N PRO A 273 8.98 -3.79 58.30
CA PRO A 273 9.19 -5.02 57.54
C PRO A 273 8.05 -6.07 57.77
N ASN A 274 8.05 -7.15 57.02
CA ASN A 274 7.40 -8.41 57.38
C ASN A 274 8.43 -9.57 57.31
N PRO A 275 8.20 -10.69 58.02
CA PRO A 275 9.20 -11.35 58.87
C PRO A 275 10.11 -12.40 58.19
N PRO A 276 11.25 -12.74 58.81
CA PRO A 276 12.31 -13.55 58.22
C PRO A 276 12.18 -15.06 58.46
N SER A 277 12.68 -15.82 57.48
CA SER A 277 13.01 -17.24 57.58
C SER A 277 14.47 -17.44 58.03
N LYS A 278 14.64 -18.56 58.72
CA LYS A 278 15.80 -19.07 59.46
C LYS A 278 17.09 -19.19 58.63
N SER A 279 18.23 -18.79 59.20
CA SER A 279 19.49 -19.57 59.29
C SER A 279 20.60 -18.72 59.98
N PRO A 280 21.66 -19.36 60.55
CA PRO A 280 22.23 -18.97 61.85
C PRO A 280 23.52 -18.14 61.76
N PRO A 281 23.87 -17.35 62.80
CA PRO A 281 25.22 -16.85 62.96
C PRO A 281 25.95 -17.52 64.13
N GLN A 282 27.23 -17.81 63.85
CA GLN A 282 28.25 -18.06 64.85
C GLN A 282 28.57 -16.77 65.61
N LEU A 283 28.79 -16.95 66.92
CA LEU A 283 29.86 -16.37 67.72
C LEU A 283 30.23 -14.91 67.42
N SER A 284 29.94 -14.00 68.36
CA SER A 284 30.88 -13.78 69.48
C SER A 284 30.58 -12.49 70.23
N THR A 285 30.59 -12.65 71.55
CA THR A 285 31.09 -11.74 72.58
C THR A 285 30.28 -10.52 73.03
N ASN A 286 30.01 -10.59 74.35
CA ASN A 286 30.09 -9.52 75.36
C ASN A 286 28.85 -8.61 75.49
N ASN A 287 27.99 -8.82 76.50
CA ASN A 287 28.10 -8.50 77.95
C ASN A 287 27.09 -7.35 78.23
N VAL A 288 26.27 -7.22 79.29
CA VAL A 288 26.12 -7.78 80.64
C VAL A 288 24.67 -7.47 81.15
N ASN A 289 24.19 -8.20 82.18
CA ASN A 289 23.15 -7.85 83.21
C ASN A 289 21.65 -8.00 82.83
N GLY A 290 20.75 -8.67 83.58
CA GLY A 290 20.80 -9.40 84.85
C GLY A 290 19.38 -9.77 85.37
N ALA A 291 19.30 -10.88 86.16
CA ALA A 291 18.30 -11.32 87.17
C ALA A 291 16.82 -11.63 86.77
N LEU A 292 16.28 -12.86 86.87
CA LEU A 292 15.97 -13.78 88.01
C LEU A 292 14.70 -13.43 88.82
N PHE A 293 13.69 -14.31 88.83
CA PHE A 293 12.92 -14.76 90.03
C PHE A 293 12.02 -15.98 89.75
N SER A 294 12.07 -16.96 90.67
CA SER A 294 11.25 -18.18 90.76
C SER A 294 10.98 -18.48 92.25
N ILE A 295 9.78 -18.92 92.67
CA ILE A 295 9.52 -19.51 94.02
C ILE A 295 8.27 -20.48 93.99
N PRO A 296 7.96 -21.33 95.00
CA PRO A 296 8.34 -22.76 95.07
C PRO A 296 7.22 -23.73 95.54
N ILE A 297 7.56 -25.03 95.68
CA ILE A 297 6.76 -26.15 96.22
C ILE A 297 7.09 -26.40 97.72
N GLY A 298 6.09 -26.74 98.56
CA GLY A 298 6.27 -27.12 99.97
C GLY A 298 5.64 -28.46 100.36
N ARG A 299 6.48 -29.37 100.88
CA ARG A 299 6.19 -30.71 101.47
C ARG A 299 6.06 -30.66 103.01
N LYS A 300 5.41 -31.70 103.57
CA LYS A 300 5.62 -32.46 104.85
C LYS A 300 4.22 -32.91 105.34
N TRP A 301 3.90 -34.14 105.78
CA TRP A 301 4.39 -35.04 106.84
C TRP A 301 3.89 -36.47 106.48
N VAL A 302 4.67 -37.56 106.33
CA VAL A 302 5.45 -38.43 107.26
C VAL A 302 4.64 -39.08 108.41
N GLN A 303 4.31 -40.36 108.16
CA GLN A 303 4.29 -41.58 109.02
C GLN A 303 4.09 -41.47 110.54
N ASP A 304 3.27 -42.40 111.10
CA ASP A 304 3.70 -43.14 112.28
C ASP A 304 3.02 -44.52 112.42
N THR A 305 3.84 -45.56 112.48
CA THR A 305 3.47 -46.98 112.58
C THR A 305 3.72 -47.46 114.01
N VAL A 306 2.68 -47.67 114.80
CA VAL A 306 2.79 -48.25 116.16
C VAL A 306 2.59 -49.77 116.10
N TYR A 307 3.69 -50.50 116.25
CA TYR A 307 3.75 -51.95 116.39
C TYR A 307 3.39 -52.34 117.84
N ILE A 308 2.31 -53.10 118.04
CA ILE A 308 1.84 -53.62 119.34
C ILE A 308 1.96 -55.15 119.30
N PRO A 309 2.88 -55.78 120.06
CA PRO A 309 2.97 -57.23 120.14
C PRO A 309 2.20 -57.76 121.37
N ASP A 310 0.89 -57.92 121.24
CA ASP A 310 0.12 -58.95 121.96
C ASP A 310 -1.21 -59.26 121.22
N PRO A 311 -1.41 -60.48 120.68
CA PRO A 311 -2.56 -60.80 119.81
C PRO A 311 -3.93 -60.71 120.49
N GLU A 312 -4.03 -61.02 121.78
CA GLU A 312 -5.32 -61.13 122.47
C GLU A 312 -5.88 -59.77 122.93
N GLU A 313 -5.01 -58.81 123.32
CA GLU A 313 -5.44 -57.45 123.66
C GLU A 313 -5.92 -56.65 122.43
N ARG A 314 -5.34 -56.90 121.26
CA ARG A 314 -5.77 -56.27 120.00
C ARG A 314 -7.19 -56.70 119.61
N ALA A 315 -7.59 -57.93 119.91
CA ALA A 315 -8.94 -58.43 119.62
C ALA A 315 -10.01 -57.78 120.51
N ARG A 316 -9.71 -57.56 121.81
CA ARG A 316 -10.62 -56.84 122.73
C ARG A 316 -10.77 -55.36 122.36
N ARG A 317 -9.67 -54.66 122.01
CA ARG A 317 -9.73 -53.26 121.55
C ARG A 317 -10.49 -53.10 120.24
N ARG A 318 -10.37 -54.04 119.29
CA ARG A 318 -11.13 -54.00 118.02
C ARG A 318 -12.65 -54.11 118.23
N ARG A 319 -13.11 -54.97 119.15
CA ARG A 319 -14.56 -55.10 119.42
C ARG A 319 -15.15 -53.85 120.09
N LEU A 320 -14.43 -53.23 121.03
CA LEU A 320 -14.87 -51.98 121.66
C LEU A 320 -14.83 -50.80 120.68
N ALA A 321 -13.77 -50.66 119.89
CA ALA A 321 -13.67 -49.61 118.87
C ALA A 321 -14.70 -49.77 117.74
N GLN A 322 -15.06 -51.00 117.36
CA GLN A 322 -16.14 -51.25 116.39
C GLN A 322 -17.52 -50.87 116.95
N GLN A 323 -17.78 -51.11 118.24
CA GLN A 323 -19.06 -50.68 118.85
C GLN A 323 -19.15 -49.16 118.98
N GLN A 324 -18.05 -48.47 119.30
CA GLN A 324 -18.01 -46.99 119.30
C GLN A 324 -18.18 -46.41 117.89
N ARG A 325 -17.45 -46.91 116.89
CA ARG A 325 -17.61 -46.44 115.50
C ARG A 325 -19.01 -46.67 114.95
N ALA A 326 -19.65 -47.80 115.27
CA ALA A 326 -21.01 -48.07 114.80
C ALA A 326 -22.05 -47.11 115.37
N LEU A 327 -21.84 -46.57 116.58
CA LEU A 327 -22.71 -45.55 117.16
C LEU A 327 -22.44 -44.16 116.56
N GLU A 328 -21.17 -43.80 116.38
CA GLU A 328 -20.79 -42.54 115.70
C GLU A 328 -21.23 -42.50 114.23
N GLU A 329 -21.05 -43.59 113.47
CA GLU A 329 -21.52 -43.69 112.07
C GLU A 329 -23.04 -43.52 111.97
N ARG A 330 -23.80 -44.01 112.96
CA ARG A 330 -25.27 -43.89 112.95
C ARG A 330 -25.75 -42.47 113.27
N GLN A 331 -24.94 -41.68 113.99
CA GLN A 331 -25.17 -40.25 114.18
C GLN A 331 -24.73 -39.43 112.96
N ALA A 332 -23.55 -39.70 112.42
CA ALA A 332 -23.03 -39.01 111.24
C ALA A 332 -23.94 -39.17 110.01
N LEU A 333 -24.52 -40.36 109.80
CA LEU A 333 -25.48 -40.60 108.71
C LEU A 333 -26.75 -39.77 108.82
N ARG A 334 -27.21 -39.39 110.03
CA ARG A 334 -28.37 -38.50 110.18
C ARG A 334 -28.00 -37.05 109.85
N GLU A 335 -26.86 -36.57 110.36
CA GLU A 335 -26.41 -35.19 110.12
C GLU A 335 -26.03 -34.95 108.66
N GLU A 336 -25.49 -35.95 107.97
CA GLU A 336 -25.13 -35.84 106.56
C GLU A 336 -26.36 -35.84 105.63
N MET A 337 -27.41 -36.59 105.97
CA MET A 337 -28.68 -36.50 105.23
C MET A 337 -29.33 -35.12 105.36
N GLU A 338 -29.33 -34.52 106.56
CA GLU A 338 -29.89 -33.17 106.75
C GLU A 338 -29.08 -32.08 106.00
N ARG A 339 -27.76 -32.23 105.89
CA ARG A 339 -26.93 -31.33 105.07
C ARG A 339 -27.21 -31.47 103.58
N GLN A 340 -27.38 -32.69 103.09
CA GLN A 340 -27.67 -32.92 101.66
C GLN A 340 -29.04 -32.38 101.25
N GLU A 341 -30.03 -32.40 102.14
CA GLU A 341 -31.34 -31.82 101.87
C GLU A 341 -31.27 -30.29 101.73
N ARG A 342 -30.59 -29.57 102.64
CA ARG A 342 -30.44 -28.10 102.52
C ARG A 342 -29.72 -27.67 101.24
N ILE A 343 -28.64 -28.37 100.87
CA ILE A 343 -27.88 -28.07 99.65
C ILE A 343 -28.74 -28.31 98.40
N LYS A 344 -29.61 -29.32 98.42
CA LYS A 344 -30.50 -29.65 97.29
C LYS A 344 -31.58 -28.58 97.10
N GLU A 345 -32.12 -28.02 98.18
CA GLU A 345 -33.12 -26.96 98.13
C GLU A 345 -32.55 -25.64 97.59
N GLU A 346 -31.37 -25.21 98.07
CA GLU A 346 -30.70 -23.99 97.58
C GLU A 346 -30.37 -24.08 96.09
N LYS A 347 -29.91 -25.26 95.63
CA LYS A 347 -29.58 -25.48 94.21
C LYS A 347 -30.80 -25.44 93.29
N GLN A 348 -31.97 -25.88 93.76
CA GLN A 348 -33.21 -25.80 92.99
C GLN A 348 -33.77 -24.37 92.90
N ALA A 349 -33.59 -23.57 93.96
CA ALA A 349 -33.99 -22.16 93.95
C ALA A 349 -33.15 -21.35 92.96
N LEU A 350 -31.82 -21.55 92.95
CA LEU A 350 -30.92 -20.87 92.02
C LEU A 350 -31.24 -21.18 90.55
N LYS A 351 -31.53 -22.44 90.25
CA LYS A 351 -31.84 -22.88 88.88
C LYS A 351 -33.13 -22.25 88.33
N ARG A 352 -34.15 -22.05 89.15
CA ARG A 352 -35.39 -21.37 88.71
C ARG A 352 -35.15 -19.89 88.38
N GLN A 353 -34.20 -19.26 89.04
CA GLN A 353 -33.90 -17.84 88.82
C GLN A 353 -33.16 -17.63 87.48
N GLU A 354 -32.22 -18.51 87.17
CA GLU A 354 -31.49 -18.48 85.88
C GLU A 354 -32.40 -18.75 84.67
N GLU A 355 -33.34 -19.70 84.78
CA GLU A 355 -34.29 -20.01 83.70
C GLU A 355 -35.23 -18.82 83.39
N ALA A 356 -35.60 -18.02 84.39
CA ALA A 356 -36.42 -16.83 84.21
C ALA A 356 -35.65 -15.69 83.50
N GLU A 357 -34.36 -15.51 83.81
CA GLU A 357 -33.52 -14.48 83.18
C GLU A 357 -33.17 -14.82 81.72
N GLU A 358 -32.95 -16.09 81.39
CA GLU A 358 -32.72 -16.52 80.01
C GLU A 358 -33.95 -16.35 79.12
N ALA A 359 -35.14 -16.63 79.64
CA ALA A 359 -36.39 -16.44 78.91
C ALA A 359 -36.61 -14.96 78.56
N TRP A 360 -36.26 -14.04 79.48
CA TRP A 360 -36.39 -12.61 79.26
C TRP A 360 -35.43 -12.08 78.18
N ARG A 361 -34.18 -12.55 78.17
CA ARG A 361 -33.19 -12.16 77.13
C ARG A 361 -33.58 -12.64 75.73
N LYS A 362 -34.12 -13.86 75.61
CA LYS A 362 -34.56 -14.41 74.31
C LYS A 362 -35.76 -13.64 73.73
N ALA A 363 -36.73 -13.27 74.57
CA ALA A 363 -37.92 -12.53 74.12
C ALA A 363 -37.58 -11.12 73.60
N MET A 364 -36.51 -10.49 74.11
CA MET A 364 -36.08 -9.16 73.69
C MET A 364 -35.42 -9.18 72.31
N LEU A 365 -34.51 -10.13 72.06
CA LEU A 365 -33.83 -10.29 70.77
C LEU A 365 -34.79 -10.68 69.62
N GLU A 366 -35.85 -11.44 69.93
CA GLU A 366 -36.84 -11.82 68.91
C GLU A 366 -37.66 -10.62 68.40
N ARG A 367 -37.91 -9.61 69.23
CA ARG A 367 -38.60 -8.38 68.79
C ARG A 367 -37.73 -7.54 67.87
N GLU A 368 -36.45 -7.34 68.22
CA GLU A 368 -35.52 -6.56 67.39
C GLU A 368 -35.32 -7.19 66.00
N LEU A 369 -35.24 -8.52 65.92
CA LEU A 369 -35.08 -9.21 64.64
C LEU A 369 -36.29 -9.03 63.70
N ARG A 370 -37.50 -8.96 64.26
CA ARG A 370 -38.74 -8.75 63.49
C ARG A 370 -38.86 -7.33 62.94
N GLU A 371 -38.36 -6.32 63.66
CA GLU A 371 -38.37 -4.94 63.19
C GLU A 371 -37.37 -4.70 62.05
N ILE A 372 -36.16 -5.27 62.15
CA ILE A 372 -35.11 -5.15 61.13
C ILE A 372 -35.55 -5.79 59.80
N THR A 373 -36.21 -6.95 59.86
CA THR A 373 -36.68 -7.67 58.66
C THR A 373 -37.84 -6.96 57.97
N ALA A 374 -38.73 -6.30 58.71
CA ALA A 374 -39.81 -5.48 58.15
C ALA A 374 -39.27 -4.21 57.45
N GLN A 375 -38.25 -3.57 58.03
CA GLN A 375 -37.68 -2.34 57.48
C GLN A 375 -36.92 -2.59 56.16
N ARG A 376 -36.26 -3.74 56.01
CA ARG A 376 -35.53 -4.11 54.79
C ARG A 376 -36.46 -4.35 53.59
N ARG A 377 -37.61 -5.01 53.80
CA ARG A 377 -38.59 -5.29 52.74
C ARG A 377 -39.26 -4.03 52.19
N SER A 378 -39.51 -3.02 53.05
CA SER A 378 -40.10 -1.75 52.60
C SER A 378 -39.13 -0.91 51.76
N ARG A 379 -37.82 -0.98 52.05
CA ARG A 379 -36.79 -0.29 51.25
C ARG A 379 -36.63 -0.90 49.86
N GLU A 380 -36.60 -2.23 49.77
CA GLU A 380 -36.42 -2.97 48.52
C GLU A 380 -37.57 -2.76 47.52
N GLN A 381 -38.81 -2.63 47.99
CA GLN A 381 -39.96 -2.35 47.12
C GLN A 381 -39.89 -0.97 46.46
N ARG A 382 -39.37 0.05 47.18
CA ARG A 382 -39.25 1.41 46.65
C ARG A 382 -38.15 1.51 45.58
N GLU A 383 -37.01 0.86 45.82
CA GLU A 383 -35.89 0.81 44.87
C GLU A 383 -36.29 0.10 43.56
N LYS A 384 -37.08 -0.98 43.66
CA LYS A 384 -37.56 -1.74 42.49
C LYS A 384 -38.49 -0.93 41.57
N GLU A 385 -39.27 0.00 42.12
CA GLU A 385 -40.15 0.87 41.34
C GLU A 385 -39.39 2.00 40.63
N GLU A 386 -38.35 2.54 41.27
CA GLU A 386 -37.48 3.57 40.70
C GLU A 386 -36.64 3.02 39.54
N ASP A 387 -36.08 1.81 39.69
CA ASP A 387 -35.34 1.13 38.62
C ASP A 387 -36.22 0.83 37.40
N ALA A 388 -37.49 0.47 37.62
CA ALA A 388 -38.44 0.22 36.54
C ALA A 388 -38.77 1.49 35.74
N ARG A 389 -38.77 2.67 36.38
CA ARG A 389 -38.97 3.96 35.69
C ARG A 389 -37.74 4.36 34.88
N GLN A 390 -36.55 4.26 35.48
CA GLN A 390 -35.31 4.59 34.79
C GLN A 390 -35.08 3.68 33.56
N LYS A 391 -35.44 2.40 33.66
CA LYS A 391 -35.29 1.46 32.54
C LYS A 391 -36.14 1.86 31.32
N ARG A 392 -37.37 2.34 31.52
CA ARG A 392 -38.24 2.81 30.42
C ARG A 392 -37.71 4.10 29.78
N GLU A 393 -37.15 5.00 30.57
CA GLU A 393 -36.57 6.25 30.06
C GLU A 393 -35.31 5.98 29.19
N ILE A 394 -34.46 5.04 29.63
CA ILE A 394 -33.27 4.63 28.88
C ILE A 394 -33.66 3.96 27.56
N GLU A 395 -34.72 3.16 27.54
CA GLU A 395 -35.21 2.48 26.33
C GLU A 395 -35.72 3.48 25.28
N LEU A 396 -36.55 4.44 25.67
CA LEU A 396 -37.03 5.52 24.79
C LEU A 396 -35.86 6.37 24.25
N ARG A 397 -34.86 6.66 25.08
CA ARG A 397 -33.65 7.39 24.66
C ARG A 397 -32.84 6.60 23.63
N LYS A 398 -32.76 5.27 23.77
CA LYS A 398 -32.07 4.39 22.80
C LYS A 398 -32.82 4.32 21.48
N GLU A 399 -34.15 4.25 21.48
CA GLU A 399 -34.97 4.25 20.27
C GLU A 399 -34.81 5.56 19.48
N MET A 400 -34.90 6.70 20.16
CA MET A 400 -34.68 8.01 19.54
C MET A 400 -33.27 8.15 18.94
N GLY A 401 -32.25 7.60 19.62
CA GLY A 401 -30.88 7.58 19.12
C GLY A 401 -30.66 6.63 17.93
N ARG A 402 -31.39 5.50 17.85
CA ARG A 402 -31.37 4.62 16.66
C ARG A 402 -32.04 5.30 15.47
N LYS A 403 -33.19 5.94 15.68
CA LYS A 403 -33.93 6.65 14.63
C LYS A 403 -33.11 7.78 14.00
N ARG A 404 -32.44 8.61 14.81
CA ARG A 404 -31.55 9.68 14.31
C ARG A 404 -30.41 9.15 13.43
N ARG A 405 -29.77 8.04 13.83
CA ARG A 405 -28.68 7.43 13.04
C ARG A 405 -29.17 6.88 11.70
N ILE A 406 -30.37 6.30 11.65
CA ILE A 406 -30.99 5.83 10.41
C ILE A 406 -31.30 7.02 9.49
N GLU A 407 -31.90 8.09 10.03
CA GLU A 407 -32.21 9.30 9.24
C GLU A 407 -30.93 10.00 8.71
N GLU A 408 -29.85 10.03 9.48
CA GLU A 408 -28.55 10.55 9.04
C GLU A 408 -27.93 9.68 7.94
N HIS A 409 -28.00 8.35 8.08
CA HIS A 409 -27.52 7.42 7.06
C HIS A 409 -28.31 7.57 5.75
N GLU A 410 -29.64 7.65 5.82
CA GLU A 410 -30.48 7.87 4.64
C GLU A 410 -30.18 9.20 3.94
N LYS A 411 -29.92 10.27 4.70
CA LYS A 411 -29.52 11.57 4.12
C LYS A 411 -28.17 11.48 3.41
N LEU A 412 -27.19 10.81 4.03
CA LEU A 412 -25.86 10.64 3.44
C LEU A 412 -25.91 9.76 2.18
N GLU A 413 -26.75 8.73 2.18
CA GLU A 413 -26.94 7.86 1.03
C GLU A 413 -27.62 8.60 -0.13
N LYS A 414 -28.67 9.38 0.14
CA LYS A 414 -29.30 10.25 -0.85
C LYS A 414 -28.30 11.28 -1.42
N TRP A 415 -27.44 11.84 -0.58
CA TRP A 415 -26.39 12.75 -1.03
C TRP A 415 -25.39 12.06 -1.97
N ARG A 416 -24.95 10.84 -1.64
CA ARG A 416 -24.06 10.05 -2.52
C ARG A 416 -24.73 9.69 -3.85
N GLN A 417 -26.01 9.35 -3.82
CA GLN A 417 -26.78 9.05 -5.04
C GLN A 417 -26.94 10.31 -5.92
N GLN A 418 -27.21 11.47 -5.32
CA GLN A 418 -27.30 12.74 -6.06
C GLN A 418 -25.97 13.12 -6.70
N LEU A 419 -24.86 13.01 -5.96
CA LEU A 419 -23.52 13.27 -6.50
C LEU A 419 -23.17 12.31 -7.65
N ALA A 420 -23.52 11.03 -7.51
CA ALA A 420 -23.29 10.03 -8.56
C ALA A 420 -24.09 10.34 -9.83
N LEU A 421 -25.36 10.76 -9.69
CA LEU A 421 -26.20 11.17 -10.82
C LEU A 421 -25.67 12.43 -11.50
N GLU A 422 -25.21 13.42 -10.74
CA GLU A 422 -24.63 14.65 -11.29
C GLU A 422 -23.36 14.37 -12.11
N VAL A 423 -22.48 13.50 -11.61
CA VAL A 423 -21.27 13.07 -12.34
C VAL A 423 -21.62 12.28 -13.61
N GLU A 424 -22.68 11.46 -13.58
CA GLU A 424 -23.13 10.71 -14.76
C GLU A 424 -23.75 11.64 -15.82
N GLU A 425 -24.54 12.62 -15.40
CA GLU A 425 -25.13 13.63 -16.28
C GLU A 425 -24.04 14.51 -16.92
N GLU A 426 -23.03 14.92 -16.15
CA GLU A 426 -21.90 15.69 -16.67
C GLU A 426 -21.09 14.89 -17.71
N LYS A 427 -20.81 13.61 -17.44
CA LYS A 427 -20.14 12.72 -18.40
C LYS A 427 -20.94 12.54 -19.68
N LYS A 428 -22.26 12.39 -19.57
CA LYS A 428 -23.14 12.25 -20.73
C LYS A 428 -23.17 13.53 -21.56
N LYS A 429 -23.19 14.69 -20.90
CA LYS A 429 -23.13 16.00 -21.56
C LYS A 429 -21.80 16.19 -22.29
N GLU A 430 -20.67 15.84 -21.66
CA GLU A 430 -19.34 15.88 -22.30
C GLU A 430 -19.28 14.96 -23.52
N GLU A 431 -19.85 13.75 -23.45
CA GLU A 431 -19.90 12.83 -24.58
C GLU A 431 -20.74 13.37 -25.73
N ASP A 432 -21.90 13.97 -25.45
CA ASP A 432 -22.77 14.57 -26.46
C ASP A 432 -22.14 15.80 -27.11
N ASP A 433 -21.51 16.68 -26.32
CA ASP A 433 -20.78 17.84 -26.83
C ASP A 433 -19.59 17.40 -27.71
N ARG A 434 -18.88 16.33 -27.30
CA ARG A 434 -17.82 15.71 -28.12
C ARG A 434 -18.37 15.18 -29.45
N LYS A 435 -19.47 14.41 -29.43
CA LYS A 435 -20.11 13.90 -30.65
C LYS A 435 -20.54 15.02 -31.59
N ARG A 436 -21.06 16.14 -31.05
CA ARG A 436 -21.40 17.32 -31.86
C ARG A 436 -20.18 17.98 -32.47
N ALA A 437 -19.08 18.12 -31.72
CA ALA A 437 -17.83 18.66 -32.22
C ALA A 437 -17.23 17.79 -33.34
N ASP A 438 -17.24 16.47 -33.17
CA ASP A 438 -16.76 15.52 -34.17
C ASP A 438 -17.62 15.55 -35.44
N ALA A 439 -18.95 15.63 -35.30
CA ALA A 439 -19.86 15.78 -36.44
C ALA A 439 -19.62 17.09 -37.19
N ALA A 440 -19.46 18.20 -36.49
CA ALA A 440 -19.13 19.49 -37.10
C ALA A 440 -17.79 19.45 -37.83
N ARG A 441 -16.77 18.80 -37.25
CA ARG A 441 -15.47 18.61 -37.91
C ARG A 441 -15.59 17.75 -39.16
N LYS A 442 -16.35 16.64 -39.13
CA LYS A 442 -16.60 15.79 -40.32
C LYS A 442 -17.22 16.59 -41.46
N VAL A 443 -18.16 17.49 -41.17
CA VAL A 443 -18.74 18.38 -42.19
C VAL A 443 -17.66 19.29 -42.79
N LYS A 444 -16.84 19.95 -41.96
CA LYS A 444 -15.74 20.80 -42.44
C LYS A 444 -14.72 20.02 -43.28
N VAL A 445 -14.37 18.81 -42.87
CA VAL A 445 -13.47 17.94 -43.65
C VAL A 445 -14.09 17.59 -45.00
N GLN A 446 -15.38 17.25 -45.07
CA GLN A 446 -16.06 16.99 -46.33
C GLN A 446 -16.14 18.21 -47.26
N GLU A 447 -16.32 19.42 -46.69
CA GLU A 447 -16.24 20.67 -47.46
C GLU A 447 -14.83 20.87 -48.03
N MET A 448 -13.81 20.64 -47.20
CA MET A 448 -12.41 20.73 -47.60
C MET A 448 -12.01 19.67 -48.65
N VAL A 449 -12.58 18.45 -48.60
CA VAL A 449 -12.44 17.44 -49.66
C VAL A 449 -12.96 17.98 -51.00
N LYS A 450 -14.09 18.70 -50.99
CA LYS A 450 -14.64 19.32 -52.22
C LYS A 450 -13.74 20.43 -52.73
N GLU A 451 -13.21 21.26 -51.84
CA GLU A 451 -12.26 22.34 -52.18
C GLU A 451 -10.97 21.78 -52.78
N VAL A 452 -10.33 20.82 -52.10
CA VAL A 452 -9.14 20.12 -52.60
C VAL A 452 -9.40 19.47 -53.95
N LYS A 453 -10.56 18.86 -54.16
CA LYS A 453 -10.95 18.28 -55.46
C LYS A 453 -11.05 19.34 -56.56
N MET A 454 -11.53 20.56 -56.25
CA MET A 454 -11.57 21.66 -57.21
C MET A 454 -10.17 22.20 -57.50
N GLU A 455 -9.34 22.40 -56.48
CA GLU A 455 -7.94 22.82 -56.61
C GLU A 455 -7.15 21.81 -57.46
N LEU A 456 -7.28 20.51 -57.17
CA LEU A 456 -6.60 19.46 -57.93
C LEU A 456 -7.04 19.39 -59.40
N ARG A 457 -8.30 19.76 -59.71
CA ARG A 457 -8.77 19.86 -61.09
C ARG A 457 -8.23 21.08 -61.82
N SER A 458 -7.97 22.19 -61.12
CA SER A 458 -7.51 23.44 -61.74
C SER A 458 -5.98 23.48 -61.88
N THR A 459 -5.23 23.14 -60.84
CA THR A 459 -3.76 23.21 -60.80
C THR A 459 -3.08 21.86 -61.06
N GLY A 460 -3.80 20.75 -60.89
CA GLY A 460 -3.25 19.39 -60.93
C GLY A 460 -2.60 18.92 -59.62
N TRP A 461 -2.45 19.80 -58.63
CA TRP A 461 -1.80 19.50 -57.35
C TRP A 461 -2.24 20.44 -56.22
N THR A 462 -2.19 19.98 -54.97
CA THR A 462 -2.39 20.83 -53.79
C THR A 462 -1.24 20.64 -52.80
N THR A 463 -0.96 21.64 -51.97
CA THR A 463 0.15 21.61 -50.99
C THR A 463 -0.26 22.05 -49.61
N ALA A 464 0.50 21.57 -48.62
CA ALA A 464 0.42 21.99 -47.23
C ALA A 464 1.79 21.83 -46.54
N TRP A 465 1.94 22.49 -45.40
CA TRP A 465 3.00 22.15 -44.44
C TRP A 465 2.49 21.10 -43.49
N VAL A 466 3.37 20.18 -43.10
CA VAL A 466 3.05 19.16 -42.12
C VAL A 466 4.24 18.91 -41.22
N THR A 467 3.99 18.58 -39.97
CA THR A 467 5.01 17.94 -39.13
C THR A 467 4.58 16.49 -38.92
N LEU A 468 5.42 15.56 -39.39
CA LEU A 468 5.10 14.13 -39.38
C LEU A 468 6.18 13.33 -38.64
N GLN A 469 5.73 12.27 -37.99
CA GLN A 469 6.54 11.24 -37.36
C GLN A 469 6.17 9.91 -37.99
N THR A 470 7.11 9.34 -38.73
CA THR A 470 6.98 8.01 -39.34
C THR A 470 7.32 6.93 -38.31
N GLY A 471 6.83 5.70 -38.48
CA GLY A 471 7.10 4.62 -37.52
C GLY A 471 8.58 4.23 -37.39
N ASP A 472 9.34 4.35 -38.49
CA ASP A 472 10.79 4.13 -38.50
C ASP A 472 11.57 5.20 -37.73
N SER A 473 11.01 6.41 -37.57
CA SER A 473 11.69 7.57 -37.00
C SER A 473 10.82 8.27 -35.96
N LEU A 474 11.28 8.20 -34.71
CA LEU A 474 10.66 8.92 -33.59
C LEU A 474 10.89 10.44 -33.63
N VAL A 475 11.65 10.93 -34.60
CA VAL A 475 11.91 12.37 -34.78
C VAL A 475 10.78 12.98 -35.61
N TRP A 476 10.09 13.96 -35.03
CA TRP A 476 9.17 14.83 -35.74
C TRP A 476 9.92 15.66 -36.79
N ARG A 477 9.49 15.54 -38.05
CA ARG A 477 10.10 16.24 -39.18
C ARG A 477 9.08 17.13 -39.84
N ARG A 478 9.40 18.42 -39.97
CA ARG A 478 8.62 19.35 -40.77
C ARG A 478 8.90 19.08 -42.25
N ARG A 479 7.83 18.84 -43.03
CA ARG A 479 7.88 18.53 -44.45
C ARG A 479 6.88 19.39 -45.20
N TYR A 480 7.24 19.74 -46.43
CA TYR A 480 6.33 20.37 -47.37
C TYR A 480 5.71 19.26 -48.22
N ILE A 481 4.40 19.10 -48.16
CA ILE A 481 3.70 18.02 -48.85
C ILE A 481 3.08 18.54 -50.14
N LYS A 482 3.19 17.76 -51.22
CA LYS A 482 2.47 17.99 -52.47
C LYS A 482 1.65 16.75 -52.80
N LEU A 483 0.34 16.91 -52.90
CA LEU A 483 -0.55 15.88 -53.39
C LEU A 483 -0.69 16.02 -54.91
N VAL A 484 -0.34 14.96 -55.65
CA VAL A 484 -0.49 14.85 -57.10
C VAL A 484 -1.30 13.59 -57.42
N GLY A 485 -2.57 13.76 -57.79
CA GLY A 485 -3.49 12.63 -57.95
C GLY A 485 -3.73 11.92 -56.62
N SER A 486 -3.29 10.65 -56.53
CA SER A 486 -3.35 9.81 -55.32
C SER A 486 -2.03 9.69 -54.56
N LYS A 487 -0.97 10.37 -55.03
CA LYS A 487 0.38 10.27 -54.47
C LYS A 487 0.71 11.51 -53.65
N ILE A 488 1.24 11.30 -52.45
CA ILE A 488 1.86 12.37 -51.66
C ILE A 488 3.36 12.33 -51.86
N LEU A 489 3.92 13.47 -52.22
CA LEU A 489 5.35 13.72 -52.33
C LEU A 489 5.78 14.61 -51.16
N LEU A 490 6.79 14.16 -50.42
CA LEU A 490 7.35 14.84 -49.27
C LEU A 490 8.64 15.56 -49.65
N TYR A 491 8.70 16.87 -49.40
CA TYR A 491 9.86 17.72 -49.68
C TYR A 491 10.41 18.33 -48.39
N ARG A 492 11.68 18.75 -48.44
CA ARG A 492 12.30 19.48 -47.34
C ARG A 492 11.69 20.87 -47.18
N SER A 493 11.46 21.57 -48.29
CA SER A 493 10.91 22.93 -48.32
C SER A 493 10.24 23.22 -49.68
N PRO A 494 9.40 24.25 -49.79
CA PRO A 494 8.80 24.67 -51.07
C PRO A 494 9.84 25.21 -52.08
N LYS A 495 11.04 25.59 -51.62
CA LYS A 495 12.13 26.02 -52.51
C LYS A 495 12.94 24.85 -53.08
N ASP A 496 12.79 23.68 -52.45
CA ASP A 496 13.59 22.49 -52.74
C ASP A 496 12.67 21.34 -53.17
N MET A 497 11.94 21.57 -54.26
CA MET A 497 11.01 20.60 -54.85
C MET A 497 11.67 19.70 -55.90
N ASN A 498 12.97 19.84 -56.11
CA ASN A 498 13.73 19.05 -57.08
C ASN A 498 14.13 17.68 -56.50
N GLN A 499 14.23 17.59 -55.17
CA GLN A 499 14.53 16.35 -54.46
C GLN A 499 13.31 15.88 -53.67
N VAL A 500 12.64 14.85 -54.19
CA VAL A 500 11.61 14.13 -53.44
C VAL A 500 12.30 13.34 -52.34
N LEU A 501 11.95 13.59 -51.07
CA LEU A 501 12.50 12.85 -49.95
C LEU A 501 11.81 11.50 -49.78
N ASP A 502 10.50 11.48 -50.01
CA ASP A 502 9.66 10.30 -49.88
C ASP A 502 8.40 10.44 -50.74
N GLU A 503 7.91 9.33 -51.27
CA GLU A 503 6.76 9.23 -52.17
C GLU A 503 5.86 8.10 -51.68
N VAL A 504 4.62 8.42 -51.34
CA VAL A 504 3.65 7.43 -50.84
C VAL A 504 2.37 7.47 -51.67
N GLU A 505 1.98 6.31 -52.18
CA GLU A 505 0.73 6.11 -52.88
C GLU A 505 -0.39 5.84 -51.88
N LEU A 506 -1.36 6.75 -51.75
CA LEU A 506 -2.36 6.68 -50.69
C LEU A 506 -3.56 5.82 -51.03
N ARG A 507 -3.84 5.69 -52.33
CA ARG A 507 -5.02 4.95 -52.82
C ARG A 507 -4.90 3.50 -52.39
N GLU A 508 -5.94 2.99 -51.75
CA GLU A 508 -6.03 1.63 -51.19
C GLU A 508 -5.08 1.31 -50.04
N GLN A 509 -3.98 2.05 -49.82
CA GLN A 509 -3.02 1.81 -48.74
C GLN A 509 -3.50 2.35 -47.38
N ILE A 510 -4.25 3.45 -47.34
CA ILE A 510 -4.77 3.99 -46.07
C ILE A 510 -6.00 3.19 -45.61
N ALA A 511 -5.96 2.69 -44.38
CA ALA A 511 -7.06 2.03 -43.70
C ALA A 511 -8.04 3.05 -43.10
N SER A 512 -7.52 3.99 -42.31
CA SER A 512 -8.30 5.04 -41.66
C SER A 512 -7.45 6.25 -41.32
N LEU A 513 -8.11 7.40 -41.18
CA LEU A 513 -7.55 8.61 -40.56
C LEU A 513 -8.15 8.70 -39.17
N SER A 514 -7.31 8.58 -38.14
CA SER A 514 -7.77 8.42 -36.76
C SER A 514 -7.39 9.60 -35.88
N GLU A 515 -8.33 10.02 -35.06
CA GLU A 515 -8.13 11.09 -34.09
C GLU A 515 -7.45 10.57 -32.82
N PRO A 516 -6.85 11.43 -31.97
CA PRO A 516 -6.16 10.99 -30.75
C PRO A 516 -7.00 10.14 -29.79
N HIS A 517 -8.33 10.31 -29.79
CA HIS A 517 -9.23 9.53 -28.93
C HIS A 517 -9.60 8.16 -29.51
N GLU A 518 -9.22 7.86 -30.75
CA GLU A 518 -9.47 6.58 -31.42
C GLU A 518 -8.31 5.58 -31.22
N GLY A 519 -7.72 5.55 -30.03
CA GLY A 519 -6.61 4.66 -29.69
C GLY A 519 -5.21 5.27 -29.86
N PHE A 520 -5.12 6.56 -30.19
CA PHE A 520 -3.87 7.32 -30.32
C PHE A 520 -3.71 8.35 -29.21
N GLU A 521 -3.91 7.94 -27.95
CA GLU A 521 -3.98 8.85 -26.79
C GLU A 521 -2.69 9.67 -26.60
N GLU A 522 -1.55 9.16 -27.05
CA GLU A 522 -0.27 9.85 -27.06
C GLU A 522 -0.27 11.15 -27.88
N LEU A 523 -1.11 11.22 -28.90
CA LEU A 523 -1.28 12.42 -29.73
C LEU A 523 -2.16 13.49 -29.05
N LYS A 524 -2.87 13.15 -27.97
CA LYS A 524 -3.73 14.10 -27.23
C LYS A 524 -2.94 15.31 -26.69
N ALA A 525 -1.65 15.12 -26.42
CA ALA A 525 -0.77 16.19 -25.96
C ALA A 525 -0.36 17.18 -27.08
N ILE A 526 -0.52 16.80 -28.35
CA ILE A 526 -0.13 17.60 -29.51
C ILE A 526 -1.40 18.18 -30.13
N GLN A 527 -1.51 19.50 -30.14
CA GLN A 527 -2.64 20.18 -30.75
C GLN A 527 -2.70 19.91 -32.26
N HIS A 528 -3.92 19.80 -32.79
CA HIS A 528 -4.16 19.58 -34.22
C HIS A 528 -3.45 18.34 -34.81
N SER A 529 -3.25 17.31 -33.97
CA SER A 529 -2.68 16.04 -34.38
C SER A 529 -3.74 15.02 -34.83
N PHE A 530 -3.32 14.04 -35.62
CA PHE A 530 -4.08 12.85 -36.01
C PHE A 530 -3.11 11.77 -36.50
N ALA A 531 -3.58 10.53 -36.65
CA ALA A 531 -2.81 9.40 -37.15
C ALA A 531 -3.33 8.92 -38.51
N ILE A 532 -2.41 8.46 -39.37
CA ILE A 532 -2.72 7.72 -40.60
C ILE A 532 -2.44 6.25 -40.33
N VAL A 533 -3.48 5.41 -40.39
CA VAL A 533 -3.36 3.95 -40.25
C VAL A 533 -3.31 3.33 -41.64
N PHE A 534 -2.29 2.52 -41.91
CA PHE A 534 -2.12 1.83 -43.19
C PHE A 534 -2.68 0.40 -43.14
N LYS A 535 -3.15 -0.12 -44.29
CA LYS A 535 -3.70 -1.49 -44.43
C LYS A 535 -2.63 -2.57 -44.52
N ASP A 536 -1.42 -2.20 -44.90
CA ASP A 536 -0.27 -3.09 -45.08
C ASP A 536 0.40 -3.49 -43.75
N GLY A 537 -0.17 -3.05 -42.62
CA GLY A 537 0.35 -3.34 -41.29
C GLY A 537 1.59 -2.53 -40.91
N ARG A 538 1.97 -1.53 -41.71
CA ARG A 538 3.02 -0.58 -41.31
C ARG A 538 2.57 0.22 -40.10
N GLU A 539 3.56 0.66 -39.32
CA GLU A 539 3.29 1.51 -38.16
C GLU A 539 2.58 2.82 -38.59
N PRO A 540 1.56 3.26 -37.83
CA PRO A 540 0.81 4.47 -38.16
C PRO A 540 1.71 5.71 -38.23
N TRP A 541 1.42 6.60 -39.17
CA TRP A 541 2.09 7.90 -39.20
C TRP A 541 1.36 8.88 -38.28
N SER A 542 2.11 9.53 -37.41
CA SER A 542 1.57 10.60 -36.57
C SER A 542 1.83 11.94 -37.23
N ILE A 543 0.80 12.77 -37.33
CA ILE A 543 0.84 14.03 -38.08
C ILE A 543 0.23 15.14 -37.23
N PHE A 544 0.77 16.35 -37.30
CA PHE A 544 0.08 17.56 -36.84
C PHE A 544 0.31 18.76 -37.77
N GLY A 545 -0.64 19.70 -37.72
CA GLY A 545 -0.56 21.02 -38.35
C GLY A 545 -0.37 22.12 -37.31
N ASP A 546 0.08 23.30 -37.72
CA ASP A 546 0.27 24.43 -36.80
C ASP A 546 -1.08 25.06 -36.41
N THR A 547 -2.10 24.91 -37.26
CA THR A 547 -3.46 25.42 -37.03
C THR A 547 -4.54 24.36 -37.26
N GLU A 548 -5.75 24.59 -36.74
CA GLU A 548 -6.90 23.71 -37.00
C GLU A 548 -7.27 23.69 -38.48
N GLU A 549 -7.16 24.82 -39.17
CA GLU A 549 -7.43 24.95 -40.60
C GLU A 549 -6.46 24.10 -41.44
N GLU A 550 -5.17 24.12 -41.09
CA GLU A 550 -4.17 23.25 -41.73
C GLU A 550 -4.46 21.78 -41.50
N LYS A 551 -4.85 21.39 -40.27
CA LYS A 551 -5.29 20.01 -39.99
C LYS A 551 -6.48 19.61 -40.86
N ILE A 552 -7.52 20.45 -40.93
CA ILE A 552 -8.71 20.17 -41.74
C ILE A 552 -8.34 20.08 -43.21
N LYS A 553 -7.47 20.96 -43.72
CA LYS A 553 -6.92 20.91 -45.08
C LYS A 553 -6.23 19.59 -45.35
N MET A 554 -5.33 19.16 -44.45
CA MET A 554 -4.60 17.91 -44.59
C MET A 554 -5.52 16.68 -44.54
N LEU A 555 -6.49 16.66 -43.62
CA LEU A 555 -7.49 15.58 -43.55
C LEU A 555 -8.29 15.51 -44.86
N GLY A 556 -8.71 16.65 -45.41
CA GLY A 556 -9.39 16.71 -46.70
C GLY A 556 -8.53 16.21 -47.87
N MET A 557 -7.25 16.60 -47.89
CA MET A 557 -6.27 16.11 -48.87
C MET A 557 -6.11 14.58 -48.80
N LEU A 558 -5.90 14.05 -47.60
CA LEU A 558 -5.67 12.63 -47.37
C LEU A 558 -6.91 11.79 -47.64
N GLN A 559 -8.09 12.26 -47.22
CA GLN A 559 -9.36 11.57 -47.46
C GLN A 559 -9.66 11.47 -48.95
N TYR A 560 -9.45 12.56 -49.70
CA TYR A 560 -9.60 12.56 -51.16
C TYR A 560 -8.62 11.59 -51.83
N ALA A 561 -7.35 11.62 -51.46
CA ALA A 561 -6.29 10.81 -52.06
C ALA A 561 -6.44 9.31 -51.75
N ALA A 562 -6.87 8.97 -50.54
CA ALA A 562 -7.14 7.61 -50.11
C ALA A 562 -8.41 7.02 -50.76
N GLY A 563 -9.36 7.88 -51.15
CA GLY A 563 -10.67 7.48 -51.65
C GLY A 563 -11.60 6.98 -50.53
N LEU A 564 -11.55 7.63 -49.36
CA LEU A 564 -12.31 7.29 -48.14
C LEU A 564 -13.65 8.03 -48.00
#